data_AF-A0A7J6UCB5-F1
#
_entry.id   AF-A0A7J6UCB5-F1
#
_cell.length_a   1.000
_cell.length_b   1.000
_cell.length_c   1.000
_cell.angle_alpha   90.00
_cell.angle_beta   90.00
_cell.angle_gamma   90.00
#
_symmetry.space_group_name_H-M   'P 1'
#
loop_
_entity.id
_entity.type
_entity.pdbx_description
1 polymer ?
#
loop_
_entity_poly.entity_id
_entity_poly.type
_entity_poly.pdbx_seq_one_letter_code
_entity_poly.pdbx_strand_id
1 'polypeptide(L)'
;MPPPSPPASKEPSTAAEQFIPPPPGQEAPPTWADKWELLPAFLEARGLVKQHIDSFNYFVTTEIKDIVLAESNRRITSDVDPNWFLEFHDVHVGAPSYRGVLQHVQTTPMMCRIRDMT
;
A
#
# COMPACT_ATOMS: atom_id res chain seq x y z
N MET A 1 24.81 61.38 8.70
CA MET A 1 25.94 60.87 9.52
C MET A 1 26.02 59.36 9.31
N PRO A 2 27.23 58.83 9.07
CA PRO A 2 27.50 57.48 8.58
C PRO A 2 27.30 56.40 9.66
N PRO A 3 27.12 55.12 9.24
CA PRO A 3 27.10 53.97 10.15
C PRO A 3 28.51 53.68 10.70
N PRO A 4 28.65 53.15 11.92
CA PRO A 4 29.94 52.62 12.37
C PRO A 4 30.27 51.29 11.66
N SER A 5 31.47 51.25 11.10
CA SER A 5 32.14 50.11 10.42
C SER A 5 32.77 49.10 11.42
N PRO A 6 33.24 47.91 10.96
CA PRO A 6 33.18 46.62 11.68
C PRO A 6 34.46 46.24 12.47
N PRO A 7 34.35 45.23 13.34
CA PRO A 7 35.29 44.10 13.34
C PRO A 7 34.55 42.76 13.59
N ALA A 8 34.96 41.56 13.20
CA ALA A 8 36.21 41.05 12.69
C ALA A 8 35.93 39.85 11.76
N SER A 9 36.79 39.71 10.75
CA SER A 9 36.97 38.55 9.90
C SER A 9 37.07 37.24 10.66
N LYS A 10 36.35 36.20 10.20
CA LYS A 10 36.74 34.79 10.33
C LYS A 10 35.94 33.92 9.34
N GLU A 11 36.40 33.91 8.10
CA GLU A 11 36.45 32.65 7.34
C GLU A 11 37.84 32.03 7.59
N PRO A 12 38.11 30.75 7.27
CA PRO A 12 37.22 29.58 7.15
C PRO A 12 37.71 28.46 8.09
N SER A 13 36.82 27.66 8.67
CA SER A 13 37.24 26.37 9.24
C SER A 13 36.60 25.26 8.43
N THR A 14 37.27 24.95 7.33
CA THR A 14 37.36 23.59 6.78
C THR A 14 37.78 22.64 7.89
N ALA A 15 36.82 22.22 8.71
CA ALA A 15 36.84 20.88 9.26
C ALA A 15 36.19 20.04 8.15
N ALA A 16 36.93 19.57 7.15
CA ALA A 16 37.70 18.35 7.28
C ALA A 16 37.00 17.43 8.30
N GLU A 17 35.76 17.04 7.99
CA GLU A 17 35.19 15.81 8.53
C GLU A 17 36.27 14.76 8.32
N GLN A 18 36.91 14.40 9.43
CA GLN A 18 37.97 13.42 9.46
C GLN A 18 37.37 12.13 8.92
N PHE A 19 37.75 11.79 7.70
CA PHE A 19 37.55 10.49 7.10
C PHE A 19 38.31 9.50 7.98
N ILE A 20 37.63 8.96 8.98
CA ILE A 20 38.09 7.78 9.71
C ILE A 20 38.22 6.70 8.64
N PRO A 21 39.43 6.15 8.38
CA PRO A 21 39.56 5.10 7.39
C PRO A 21 38.67 3.92 7.82
N PRO A 22 37.82 3.40 6.92
CA PRO A 22 36.94 2.29 7.27
C PRO A 22 37.80 1.09 7.73
N PRO A 23 37.37 0.38 8.78
CA PRO A 23 38.06 -0.82 9.23
C PRO A 23 38.17 -1.83 8.08
N PRO A 24 39.27 -2.60 7.99
CA PRO A 24 39.52 -3.51 6.87
C PRO A 24 38.40 -4.54 6.79
N GLY A 25 37.56 -4.42 5.75
CA GLY A 25 36.40 -5.27 5.51
C GLY A 25 35.09 -4.55 5.19
N GLN A 26 35.02 -3.21 5.20
CA GLN A 26 33.87 -2.46 4.71
C GLN A 26 34.14 -1.79 3.36
N GLU A 27 33.30 -2.11 2.39
CA GLU A 27 33.27 -1.46 1.07
C GLU A 27 32.98 0.04 1.22
N ALA A 28 33.63 0.85 0.37
CA ALA A 28 33.51 2.31 0.40
C ALA A 28 32.03 2.74 0.34
N PRO A 29 31.63 3.87 0.97
CA PRO A 29 30.26 4.35 0.86
C PRO A 29 29.88 4.50 -0.62
N PRO A 30 28.76 3.90 -1.05
CA PRO A 30 28.41 3.84 -2.47
C PRO A 30 28.40 5.26 -3.04
N THR A 31 29.10 5.42 -4.17
CA THR A 31 29.11 6.69 -4.88
C THR A 31 27.70 7.00 -5.37
N TRP A 32 27.42 8.26 -5.71
CA TRP A 32 26.07 8.66 -6.18
C TRP A 32 25.59 7.81 -7.38
N ALA A 33 26.51 7.24 -8.15
CA ALA A 33 26.23 6.33 -9.25
C ALA A 33 25.64 4.99 -8.79
N ASP A 34 26.13 4.43 -7.68
CA ASP A 34 25.73 3.10 -7.18
C ASP A 34 24.36 3.14 -6.48
N LYS A 35 23.92 4.31 -6.03
CA LYS A 35 22.59 4.50 -5.42
C LYS A 35 21.44 4.21 -6.41
N TRP A 36 21.68 4.34 -7.71
CA TRP A 36 20.67 4.05 -8.74
C TRP A 36 20.35 2.56 -8.85
N GLU A 37 21.26 1.67 -8.45
CA GLU A 37 21.02 0.22 -8.43
C GLU A 37 20.02 -0.21 -7.35
N LEU A 38 19.78 0.63 -6.34
CA LEU A 38 18.79 0.35 -5.30
C LEU A 38 17.34 0.57 -5.78
N LEU A 39 17.13 1.36 -6.82
CA LEU A 39 15.79 1.61 -7.37
C LEU A 39 15.14 0.37 -8.00
N PRO A 40 15.80 -0.42 -8.87
CA PRO A 40 15.18 -1.64 -9.39
C PRO A 40 14.88 -2.63 -8.26
N ALA A 41 15.76 -2.78 -7.27
CA ALA A 41 15.51 -3.63 -6.10
C ALA A 41 14.31 -3.13 -5.26
N PHE A 42 14.17 -1.81 -5.11
CA PHE A 42 13.02 -1.21 -4.42
C PHE A 42 11.72 -1.38 -5.23
N LEU A 43 11.77 -1.18 -6.54
CA LEU A 43 10.62 -1.37 -7.43
C LEU A 43 10.17 -2.82 -7.49
N GLU A 44 11.10 -3.77 -7.39
CA GLU A 44 10.79 -5.20 -7.33
C GLU A 44 10.12 -5.57 -5.99
N ALA A 45 10.65 -5.09 -4.87
CA ALA A 45 10.12 -5.41 -3.55
C ALA A 45 8.81 -4.68 -3.22
N ARG A 46 8.70 -3.40 -3.58
CA ARG A 46 7.57 -2.53 -3.22
C ARG A 46 6.60 -2.30 -4.36
N GLY A 47 6.99 -2.45 -5.62
CA GLY A 47 6.11 -2.22 -6.78
C GLY A 47 5.61 -0.77 -6.90
N LEU A 48 5.34 -0.32 -8.12
CA LEU A 48 4.79 1.03 -8.33
C LEU A 48 3.29 1.13 -7.93
N VAL A 49 2.54 0.02 -8.06
CA VAL A 49 1.08 -0.01 -7.88
C VAL A 49 0.67 -0.82 -6.64
N LYS A 50 1.64 -1.27 -5.85
CA LYS A 50 1.40 -2.20 -4.75
C LYS A 50 0.53 -1.61 -3.65
N GLN A 51 0.55 -0.29 -3.44
CA GLN A 51 -0.33 0.37 -2.47
C GLN A 51 -1.81 0.06 -2.73
N HIS A 52 -2.26 0.17 -3.98
CA HIS A 52 -3.66 -0.08 -4.33
C HIS A 52 -4.03 -1.57 -4.25
N ILE A 53 -3.10 -2.44 -4.66
CA ILE A 53 -3.32 -3.89 -4.63
C ILE A 53 -3.35 -4.39 -3.17
N ASP A 54 -2.40 -3.96 -2.35
CA ASP A 54 -2.30 -4.36 -0.95
C ASP A 54 -3.50 -3.84 -0.14
N SER A 55 -3.96 -2.60 -0.36
CA SER A 55 -5.15 -2.08 0.32
C SER A 55 -6.41 -2.86 -0.07
N PHE A 56 -6.57 -3.19 -1.35
CA PHE A 56 -7.72 -3.98 -1.81
C PHE A 56 -7.67 -5.41 -1.27
N ASN A 57 -6.50 -6.05 -1.25
CA ASN A 57 -6.34 -7.38 -0.67
C ASN A 57 -6.66 -7.39 0.84
N TYR A 58 -6.20 -6.38 1.59
CA TYR A 58 -6.53 -6.24 3.00
C TYR A 58 -8.04 -6.08 3.22
N PHE A 59 -8.69 -5.22 2.43
CA PHE A 59 -10.13 -5.02 2.48
C PHE A 59 -10.91 -6.32 2.21
N VAL A 60 -10.57 -7.04 1.14
CA VAL A 60 -11.27 -8.29 0.74
C VAL A 60 -11.05 -9.43 1.73
N THR A 61 -9.90 -9.51 2.37
CA THR A 61 -9.57 -10.63 3.27
C THR A 61 -10.01 -10.40 4.71
N THR A 62 -9.92 -9.15 5.19
CA THR A 62 -10.07 -8.81 6.62
C THR A 62 -11.26 -7.89 6.83
N GLU A 63 -11.21 -6.67 6.27
CA GLU A 63 -12.19 -5.63 6.62
C GLU A 63 -13.64 -6.00 6.24
N ILE A 64 -13.84 -6.72 5.14
CA ILE A 64 -15.19 -7.17 4.77
C ILE A 64 -15.80 -8.11 5.81
N LYS A 65 -14.97 -8.95 6.44
CA LYS A 65 -15.42 -9.86 7.51
C LYS A 65 -15.77 -9.06 8.75
N ASP A 66 -14.93 -8.09 9.10
CA ASP A 66 -15.16 -7.22 10.26
C ASP A 66 -16.45 -6.39 10.09
N ILE A 67 -16.73 -5.88 8.90
CA ILE A 67 -17.95 -5.11 8.59
C ILE A 67 -19.21 -5.95 8.73
N VAL A 68 -19.19 -7.19 8.24
CA VAL A 68 -20.35 -8.10 8.29
C VAL A 68 -20.56 -8.67 9.69
N LEU A 69 -19.47 -8.98 10.39
CA LEU A 69 -19.50 -9.54 11.75
C LEU A 69 -19.65 -8.50 12.84
N ALA A 70 -19.64 -7.21 12.50
CA ALA A 70 -19.95 -6.13 13.42
C ALA A 70 -21.30 -6.36 14.12
N GLU A 71 -21.35 -6.03 15.41
CA GLU A 71 -22.48 -6.31 16.30
C GLU A 71 -23.83 -5.78 15.77
N SER A 72 -23.81 -4.68 15.03
CA SER A 72 -24.99 -4.06 14.42
C SER A 72 -25.51 -4.77 13.18
N ASN A 73 -24.62 -5.39 12.38
CA ASN A 73 -24.95 -5.89 11.04
C ASN A 73 -25.14 -7.41 11.02
N ARG A 74 -24.59 -8.09 12.01
CA ARG A 74 -24.51 -9.55 12.06
C ARG A 74 -25.88 -10.24 12.12
N ARG A 75 -26.89 -9.59 12.70
CA ARG A 75 -28.23 -10.16 12.90
C ARG A 75 -29.32 -9.26 12.32
N ILE A 76 -30.13 -9.82 11.44
CA ILE A 76 -31.35 -9.18 10.93
C ILE A 76 -32.55 -9.83 11.63
N THR A 77 -33.33 -9.03 12.33
CA THR A 77 -34.58 -9.45 12.99
C THR A 77 -35.80 -8.97 12.22
N SER A 78 -36.86 -9.76 12.19
CA SER A 78 -38.15 -9.34 11.63
C SER A 78 -38.97 -8.59 12.67
N ASP A 79 -39.61 -7.48 12.27
CA ASP A 79 -40.53 -6.73 13.13
C ASP A 79 -41.88 -7.45 13.32
N VAL A 80 -42.25 -8.33 12.39
CA VAL A 80 -43.54 -9.03 12.38
C VAL A 80 -43.50 -10.32 13.20
N ASP A 81 -42.41 -11.09 13.07
CA ASP A 81 -42.24 -12.39 13.72
C ASP A 81 -40.96 -12.40 14.57
N PRO A 82 -41.05 -12.27 15.90
CA PRO A 82 -39.87 -12.18 16.78
C PRO A 82 -39.09 -13.49 16.89
N ASN A 83 -39.65 -14.60 16.40
CA ASN A 83 -39.01 -15.92 16.44
C ASN A 83 -38.12 -16.20 15.23
N TRP A 84 -38.11 -15.32 14.22
CA TRP A 84 -37.30 -15.46 13.02
C TRP A 84 -36.18 -14.42 12.99
N PHE A 85 -34.96 -14.88 12.72
CA PHE A 85 -33.80 -14.02 12.51
C PHE A 85 -32.85 -14.65 11.49
N LEU A 86 -32.13 -13.79 10.77
CA LEU A 86 -31.02 -14.18 9.90
C LEU A 86 -29.72 -13.74 10.56
N GLU A 87 -28.73 -14.63 10.61
CA GLU A 87 -27.43 -14.38 11.22
C GLU A 87 -26.32 -14.65 10.21
N PHE A 88 -25.43 -13.68 10.02
CA PHE A 88 -24.26 -13.83 9.17
C PHE A 88 -23.12 -14.48 9.98
N HIS A 89 -22.64 -15.63 9.50
CA HIS A 89 -21.53 -16.35 10.13
C HIS A 89 -20.18 -16.10 9.46
N ASP A 90 -20.15 -15.98 8.14
CA ASP A 90 -18.90 -15.76 7.39
C ASP A 90 -19.18 -15.14 6.01
N VAL A 91 -18.18 -14.47 5.46
CA VAL A 91 -18.23 -13.81 4.15
C VAL A 91 -16.93 -14.06 3.38
N HIS A 92 -17.07 -14.37 2.10
CA HIS A 92 -15.95 -14.62 1.19
C HIS A 92 -16.23 -14.06 -0.19
N VAL A 93 -15.19 -13.54 -0.83
CA VAL A 93 -15.23 -13.11 -2.22
C VAL A 93 -14.77 -14.26 -3.11
N GLY A 94 -15.62 -14.66 -4.06
CA GLY A 94 -15.33 -15.72 -5.02
C GLY A 94 -14.55 -15.26 -6.25
N ALA A 95 -14.26 -16.19 -7.16
CA ALA A 95 -13.64 -15.89 -8.44
C ALA A 95 -14.60 -15.11 -9.38
N PRO A 96 -14.10 -14.22 -10.25
CA PRO A 96 -14.92 -13.37 -11.11
C PRO A 96 -15.72 -14.21 -12.12
N SER A 97 -17.04 -14.24 -11.94
CA SER A 97 -17.95 -14.93 -12.85
C SER A 97 -19.18 -14.09 -13.13
N TYR A 98 -19.67 -14.13 -14.38
CA TYR A 98 -20.96 -13.54 -14.72
C TYR A 98 -22.02 -14.64 -14.82
N ARG A 99 -23.25 -14.32 -14.43
CA ARG A 99 -24.40 -15.22 -14.56
C ARG A 99 -24.90 -15.17 -15.98
N GLY A 100 -24.57 -16.19 -16.77
CA GLY A 100 -25.20 -16.43 -18.06
C GLY A 100 -26.63 -16.99 -17.90
N VAL A 101 -27.31 -17.19 -19.03
CA VAL A 101 -28.69 -17.73 -19.06
C VAL A 101 -28.77 -19.14 -18.47
N LEU A 102 -27.72 -19.95 -18.64
CA LEU A 102 -27.70 -21.36 -18.24
C LEU A 102 -26.56 -21.72 -17.28
N GLN A 103 -25.48 -20.92 -17.22
CA GLN A 103 -24.32 -21.24 -16.37
C GLN A 103 -23.56 -19.99 -15.93
N HIS A 104 -22.87 -20.10 -14.80
CA HIS A 104 -21.82 -19.16 -14.39
C HIS A 104 -20.56 -19.34 -15.25
N VAL A 105 -20.15 -18.29 -15.93
CA VAL A 105 -18.97 -18.30 -16.80
C VAL A 105 -17.87 -17.45 -16.16
N GLN A 106 -16.67 -18.00 -16.08
CA GLN A 106 -15.49 -17.27 -15.59
C GLN A 106 -15.15 -16.13 -16.57
N THR A 107 -14.86 -14.96 -16.03
CA THR A 107 -14.69 -13.74 -16.85
C THR A 107 -13.27 -13.24 -16.79
N THR A 108 -12.78 -12.70 -17.91
CA THR A 108 -11.51 -12.00 -17.96
C THR A 108 -11.76 -10.48 -18.08
N PRO A 109 -10.82 -9.63 -17.62
CA PRO A 109 -10.99 -8.17 -17.70
C PRO A 109 -11.22 -7.66 -19.12
N MET A 110 -10.60 -8.31 -20.12
CA MET A 110 -10.81 -7.98 -21.53
C MET A 110 -12.24 -8.29 -21.99
N MET A 111 -12.81 -9.42 -21.55
CA MET A 111 -14.21 -9.73 -21.87
C MET A 111 -15.18 -8.74 -21.24
N CYS A 112 -14.95 -8.32 -19.99
CA CYS A 112 -15.73 -7.26 -19.34
C CYS A 112 -15.67 -5.95 -20.15
N ARG A 113 -14.48 -5.56 -20.61
CA ARG A 113 -14.27 -4.33 -21.38
C ARG A 113 -14.96 -4.34 -22.76
N ILE A 114 -15.01 -5.48 -23.43
CA ILE A 114 -15.62 -5.59 -24.78
C ILE A 114 -17.15 -5.63 -24.70
N ARG A 115 -17.70 -6.19 -23.62
CA ARG A 115 -19.13 -6.42 -23.46
C ARG A 115 -19.81 -5.43 -22.51
N ASP A 116 -19.09 -4.38 -22.08
CA ASP A 116 -19.52 -3.39 -21.10
C ASP A 116 -20.14 -4.04 -19.84
N MET A 117 -19.47 -5.07 -19.31
CA MET A 117 -19.86 -5.77 -18.08
C MET A 117 -18.94 -5.37 -16.92
N THR A 118 -19.44 -5.42 -15.68
CA THR A 118 -18.68 -5.19 -14.44
C THR A 118 -18.34 -6.49 -13.74
#